data_AF-A0A9X4EMZ7-F1
#
_entry.id   AF-A0A9X4EMZ7-F1
#
_cell.length_a   1.000
_cell.length_b   1.000
_cell.length_c   1.000
_cell.angle_alpha   90.00
_cell.angle_beta   90.00
_cell.angle_gamma   90.00
#
_symmetry.space_group_name_H-M   'P 1'
#
loop_
_entity.id
_entity.type
_entity.pdbx_description
1 polymer ?
#
loop_
_entity_poly.entity_id
_entity_poly.type
_entity_poly.pdbx_seq_one_letter_code
_entity_poly.pdbx_strand_id
1 'polypeptide(L)'
;MYTKQDKRKENSKGANTIVQKKSVIKQKKGLIDNRNEAEIQRKLYEKPVQKKENNTGLPDNLKSGIETMSGYSMDDVNVHYNSDKPAQLNAHAYAQGTDIHIASGQEKHLAHEAWHVVQQKQGRVQPTTSFGSAQINDNKSLEKEADVMGAKALSK
;
A
#
# COMPACT_ATOMS: atom_id res chain seq x y z
N MET A 1 -32.91 44.40 -18.28
CA MET A 1 -33.51 45.21 -17.18
C MET A 1 -33.36 44.36 -15.92
N TYR A 2 -32.58 44.66 -14.87
CA TYR A 2 -32.25 45.90 -14.17
C TYR A 2 -30.80 45.84 -13.62
N THR A 3 -30.22 47.01 -13.36
CA THR A 3 -28.82 47.30 -12.98
C THR A 3 -28.67 47.73 -11.53
N LYS A 4 -27.39 47.85 -11.09
CA LYS A 4 -26.78 48.62 -9.97
C LYS A 4 -26.53 47.86 -8.66
N GLN A 5 -25.46 48.10 -7.90
CA GLN A 5 -24.09 48.64 -8.10
C GLN A 5 -23.37 48.52 -6.73
N ASP A 6 -22.06 48.25 -6.78
CA ASP A 6 -20.97 48.68 -5.89
C ASP A 6 -21.16 48.77 -4.36
N LYS A 7 -20.23 48.11 -3.65
CA LYS A 7 -19.34 48.77 -2.67
C LYS A 7 -18.01 48.00 -2.52
N ARG A 8 -16.93 48.64 -2.98
CA ARG A 8 -15.52 48.31 -2.75
C ARG A 8 -15.07 48.56 -1.30
N LYS A 9 -14.05 47.81 -0.87
CA LYS A 9 -12.80 48.24 -0.19
C LYS A 9 -11.83 47.04 -0.32
N GLU A 10 -10.81 47.06 -1.18
CA GLU A 10 -9.41 47.52 -0.93
C GLU A 10 -8.89 47.06 0.43
N ASN A 11 -7.78 46.34 0.57
CA ASN A 11 -6.39 46.57 0.13
C ASN A 11 -5.62 45.26 0.50
N SER A 12 -4.53 44.76 -0.11
CA SER A 12 -3.36 45.45 -0.67
C SER A 12 -2.58 44.54 -1.63
N LYS A 13 -2.18 45.13 -2.76
CA LYS A 13 -1.17 44.63 -3.71
C LYS A 13 0.22 45.14 -3.30
N GLY A 14 1.27 44.45 -3.72
CA GLY A 14 2.65 44.96 -3.74
C GLY A 14 3.62 43.88 -4.22
N ALA A 15 3.60 43.52 -5.50
CA ALA A 15 4.46 44.12 -6.55
C ALA A 15 5.89 43.54 -6.57
N ASN A 16 6.07 42.51 -7.41
CA ASN A 16 7.36 42.06 -7.91
C ASN A 16 8.05 43.21 -8.64
N THR A 17 9.19 43.64 -8.11
CA THR A 17 10.05 44.63 -8.75
C THR A 17 11.42 43.98 -8.99
N ILE A 18 11.65 43.61 -10.24
CA ILE A 18 12.95 43.18 -10.76
C ILE A 18 13.76 44.46 -11.01
N VAL A 19 14.82 44.67 -10.23
CA VAL A 19 15.86 45.65 -10.56
C VAL A 19 17.22 44.97 -10.47
N GLN A 20 17.88 44.93 -11.62
CA GLN A 20 19.26 44.52 -11.82
C GLN A 20 20.22 45.49 -11.12
N LYS A 21 21.23 44.97 -10.42
CA LYS A 21 22.56 45.57 -10.37
C LYS A 21 23.62 44.48 -10.44
N LYS A 22 24.38 44.49 -11.55
CA LYS A 22 25.64 43.75 -11.71
C LYS A 22 26.70 44.41 -10.83
N SER A 23 27.44 43.59 -10.08
CA SER A 23 28.77 43.92 -9.60
C SER A 23 29.58 42.62 -9.60
N VAL A 24 30.62 42.60 -10.43
CA VAL A 24 31.56 41.50 -10.59
C VAL A 24 32.44 41.43 -9.33
N ILE A 25 32.39 40.32 -8.60
CA ILE A 25 33.49 39.91 -7.71
C ILE A 25 33.86 38.47 -8.07
N LYS A 26 35.11 38.36 -8.48
CA LYS A 26 35.86 37.16 -8.85
C LYS A 26 36.25 36.41 -7.56
N GLN A 27 36.34 35.09 -7.68
CA GLN A 27 37.17 34.15 -6.88
C GLN A 27 36.50 33.29 -5.79
N LYS A 28 36.74 31.98 -5.99
CA LYS A 28 36.83 30.85 -5.05
C LYS A 28 35.58 30.52 -4.24
N LYS A 29 34.81 29.55 -4.75
CA LYS A 29 33.82 28.81 -3.95
C LYS A 29 34.23 27.34 -3.93
N GLY A 30 34.85 26.93 -2.83
CA GLY A 30 35.05 25.51 -2.53
C GLY A 30 33.70 24.80 -2.52
N LEU A 31 33.70 23.53 -2.91
CA LEU A 31 32.53 22.66 -2.73
C LEU A 31 32.16 22.70 -1.25
N ILE A 32 30.99 23.24 -0.93
CA ILE A 32 30.45 23.19 0.43
C ILE A 32 29.98 21.75 0.61
N ASP A 33 30.68 21.03 1.47
CA ASP A 33 30.38 19.64 1.80
C ASP A 33 29.24 19.59 2.81
N ASN A 34 28.01 19.47 2.31
CA ASN A 34 26.80 19.36 3.13
C ASN A 34 26.50 17.92 3.59
N ARG A 35 27.47 16.98 3.54
CA ARG A 35 27.25 15.58 3.97
C ARG A 35 26.69 15.48 5.39
N ASN A 36 27.09 16.37 6.30
CA ASN A 36 26.58 16.39 7.67
C ASN A 36 25.08 16.75 7.78
N GLU A 37 24.57 17.68 6.95
CA GLU A 37 23.14 18.05 7.01
C GLU A 37 22.24 16.92 6.48
N ALA A 38 22.70 16.17 5.48
CA ALA A 38 22.01 14.99 4.96
C ALA A 38 22.02 13.81 5.96
N GLU A 39 23.10 13.62 6.71
CA GLU A 39 23.19 12.62 7.79
C GLU A 39 22.29 12.96 8.98
N ILE A 40 22.20 14.24 9.34
CA ILE A 40 21.31 14.72 10.41
C ILE A 40 19.83 14.53 10.00
N GLN A 41 19.47 14.79 8.73
CA GLN A 41 18.12 14.52 8.24
C GLN A 41 17.77 13.03 8.20
N ARG A 42 18.69 12.14 7.80
CA ARG A 42 18.45 10.68 7.86
C ARG A 42 18.27 10.19 9.30
N LYS A 43 19.12 10.63 10.24
CA LYS A 43 18.99 10.26 11.67
C LYS A 43 17.70 10.77 12.32
N LEU A 44 17.12 11.88 11.84
CA LEU A 44 15.87 12.43 12.36
C LEU A 44 14.61 11.72 11.82
N TYR A 45 14.71 10.96 10.72
CA TYR A 45 13.57 10.33 10.05
C TYR A 45 13.60 8.80 9.98
N GLU A 46 14.72 8.15 10.30
CA GLU A 46 14.78 6.69 10.45
C GLU A 46 14.38 6.30 11.89
N LYS A 47 13.08 6.38 12.18
CA LYS A 47 12.54 5.60 13.30
C LYS A 47 12.87 4.14 13.01
N PRO A 48 13.52 3.39 13.93
CA PRO A 48 13.70 1.97 13.73
C PRO A 48 12.30 1.38 13.54
N VAL A 49 12.03 0.83 12.35
CA VAL A 49 10.82 0.07 12.10
C VAL A 49 10.93 -1.16 12.98
N GLN A 50 10.38 -1.08 14.20
CA GLN A 50 10.33 -2.24 15.07
C GLN A 50 9.51 -3.28 14.33
N LYS A 51 10.14 -4.41 14.00
CA LYS A 51 9.47 -5.56 13.39
C LYS A 51 8.42 -6.02 14.39
N LYS A 52 7.16 -5.65 14.14
CA LYS A 52 6.03 -6.10 14.93
C LYS A 52 5.96 -7.61 14.83
N GLU A 53 5.70 -8.27 15.96
CA GLU A 53 5.54 -9.72 16.01
C GLU A 53 4.43 -10.16 15.04
N ASN A 54 4.69 -11.24 14.31
CA ASN A 54 3.77 -11.75 13.30
C ASN A 54 2.89 -12.85 13.89
N ASN A 55 1.66 -12.48 14.23
CA ASN A 55 0.64 -13.39 14.79
C ASN A 55 -0.45 -13.77 13.78
N THR A 56 -0.18 -13.60 12.48
CA THR A 56 -1.19 -13.74 11.41
C THR A 56 -1.29 -15.16 10.85
N GLY A 57 -0.29 -16.00 11.12
CA GLY A 57 -0.11 -17.30 10.46
C GLY A 57 0.52 -17.21 9.07
N LEU A 58 0.73 -16.01 8.50
CA LEU A 58 1.52 -15.84 7.29
C LEU A 58 3.02 -16.01 7.58
N PRO A 59 3.81 -16.64 6.69
CA PRO A 59 5.26 -16.57 6.73
C PRO A 59 5.74 -15.10 6.71
N ASP A 60 6.76 -14.78 7.50
CA ASP A 60 7.27 -13.40 7.63
C ASP A 60 7.64 -12.76 6.30
N ASN A 61 8.34 -13.51 5.43
CA ASN A 61 8.74 -13.03 4.11
C ASN A 61 7.53 -12.73 3.21
N LEU A 62 6.53 -13.62 3.24
CA LEU A 62 5.30 -13.43 2.47
C LEU A 62 4.55 -12.19 2.97
N LYS A 63 4.39 -12.06 4.29
CA LYS A 63 3.72 -10.91 4.90
C LYS A 63 4.43 -9.61 4.51
N SER A 64 5.74 -9.51 4.76
CA SER A 64 6.51 -8.30 4.46
C SER A 64 6.51 -7.98 2.96
N GLY A 65 6.59 -9.01 2.11
CA GLY A 65 6.55 -8.86 0.66
C GLY A 65 5.21 -8.29 0.18
N ILE A 66 4.11 -8.82 0.69
CA ILE A 66 2.76 -8.32 0.39
C ILE A 66 2.57 -6.89 0.88
N GLU A 67 2.93 -6.59 2.12
CA GLU A 67 2.77 -5.25 2.69
C GLU A 67 3.60 -4.21 1.92
N THR A 68 4.85 -4.55 1.58
CA THR A 68 5.74 -3.68 0.78
C THR A 68 5.18 -3.42 -0.62
N MET A 69 4.59 -4.44 -1.26
CA MET A 69 4.10 -4.34 -2.63
C MET A 69 2.72 -3.68 -2.72
N SER A 70 1.87 -3.86 -1.72
CA SER A 70 0.49 -3.41 -1.73
C SER A 70 0.28 -2.07 -1.02
N GLY A 71 1.12 -1.73 -0.04
CA GLY A 71 0.92 -0.61 0.87
C GLY A 71 -0.18 -0.84 1.92
N TYR A 72 -0.76 -2.04 1.99
CA TYR A 72 -1.74 -2.43 3.00
C TYR A 72 -1.07 -3.27 4.08
N SER A 73 -1.46 -3.04 5.34
CA SER A 73 -1.06 -3.95 6.43
C SER A 73 -1.84 -5.26 6.35
N MET A 74 -1.14 -6.34 6.68
CA MET A 74 -1.64 -7.70 6.80
C MET A 74 -1.71 -8.16 8.27
N ASP A 75 -1.57 -7.24 9.23
CA ASP A 75 -1.57 -7.53 10.68
C ASP A 75 -2.87 -8.12 11.21
N ASP A 76 -3.98 -7.89 10.52
CA ASP A 76 -5.32 -8.38 10.85
C ASP A 76 -5.67 -9.71 10.18
N VAL A 77 -4.74 -10.26 9.38
CA VAL A 77 -4.94 -11.53 8.68
C VAL A 77 -4.82 -12.70 9.65
N ASN A 78 -5.68 -13.70 9.48
CA ASN A 78 -5.60 -14.98 10.19
C ASN A 78 -5.61 -16.14 9.20
N VAL A 79 -4.52 -16.92 9.21
CA VAL A 79 -4.41 -18.13 8.40
C VAL A 79 -4.80 -19.35 9.22
N HIS A 80 -5.83 -20.04 8.75
CA HIS A 80 -6.34 -21.29 9.30
C HIS A 80 -5.83 -22.46 8.45
N TYR A 81 -4.69 -23.03 8.84
CA TYR A 81 -4.12 -24.21 8.21
C TYR A 81 -4.90 -25.47 8.55
N ASN A 82 -4.86 -26.46 7.65
CA ASN A 82 -5.57 -27.74 7.79
C ASN A 82 -7.07 -27.54 8.09
N SER A 83 -7.67 -26.52 7.48
CA SER A 83 -9.09 -26.20 7.64
C SER A 83 -9.95 -27.17 6.83
N ASP A 84 -11.05 -27.65 7.41
CA ASP A 84 -12.07 -28.44 6.71
C ASP A 84 -13.02 -27.59 5.86
N LYS A 85 -12.98 -26.26 6.01
CA LYS A 85 -13.92 -25.35 5.33
C LYS A 85 -13.78 -25.33 3.81
N PRO A 86 -12.58 -25.32 3.20
CA PRO A 86 -12.46 -25.30 1.74
C PRO A 86 -13.17 -26.49 1.07
N ALA A 87 -13.16 -27.68 1.69
CA ALA A 87 -13.83 -28.86 1.16
C ALA A 87 -15.35 -28.68 1.04
N GLN A 88 -15.98 -27.88 1.91
CA GLN A 88 -17.41 -27.55 1.86
C GLN A 88 -17.78 -26.74 0.60
N LEU A 89 -16.79 -26.09 0.00
CA LEU A 89 -16.91 -25.28 -1.21
C LEU A 89 -16.30 -25.97 -2.45
N ASN A 90 -15.87 -27.24 -2.33
CA ASN A 90 -15.06 -27.93 -3.33
C ASN A 90 -13.79 -27.15 -3.75
N ALA A 91 -13.18 -26.43 -2.81
CA ALA A 91 -11.98 -25.64 -3.01
C ALA A 91 -10.78 -26.20 -2.24
N HIS A 92 -9.57 -25.81 -2.64
CA HIS A 92 -8.34 -26.14 -1.91
C HIS A 92 -8.00 -25.10 -0.85
N ALA A 93 -8.36 -23.84 -1.10
CA ALA A 93 -8.18 -22.73 -0.21
C ALA A 93 -9.18 -21.64 -0.58
N TYR A 94 -9.39 -20.68 0.32
CA TYR A 94 -10.07 -19.42 -0.01
C TYR A 94 -9.73 -18.33 1.02
N ALA A 95 -9.84 -17.07 0.59
CA ALA A 95 -9.79 -15.89 1.44
C ALA A 95 -11.17 -15.23 1.57
N GLN A 96 -11.58 -14.91 2.79
CA GLN A 96 -12.81 -14.15 3.08
C GLN A 96 -12.52 -13.07 4.12
N GLY A 97 -12.56 -11.81 3.70
CA GLY A 97 -12.18 -10.69 4.54
C GLY A 97 -10.69 -10.77 4.89
N THR A 98 -10.40 -10.97 6.17
CA THR A 98 -9.02 -11.14 6.66
C THR A 98 -8.70 -12.58 7.02
N ASP A 99 -9.65 -13.50 6.89
CA ASP A 99 -9.44 -14.92 7.15
C ASP A 99 -9.03 -15.65 5.87
N ILE A 100 -7.98 -16.47 5.97
CA ILE A 100 -7.52 -17.36 4.91
C ILE A 100 -7.66 -18.80 5.41
N HIS A 101 -8.39 -19.63 4.69
CA HIS A 101 -8.53 -21.06 5.01
C HIS A 101 -7.77 -21.91 4.00
N ILE A 102 -6.87 -22.76 4.48
CA ILE A 102 -6.06 -23.67 3.66
C ILE A 102 -6.41 -25.11 4.01
N ALA A 103 -6.80 -25.92 3.01
CA ALA A 103 -6.99 -27.35 3.22
C ALA A 103 -5.65 -28.04 3.50
N SER A 104 -5.69 -29.20 4.14
CA SER A 104 -4.46 -29.93 4.49
C SER A 104 -3.61 -30.24 3.25
N GLY A 105 -2.32 -29.85 3.28
CA GLY A 105 -1.37 -30.06 2.19
C GLY A 105 -1.53 -29.09 1.00
N GLN A 106 -2.30 -28.01 1.15
CA GLN A 106 -2.56 -27.02 0.10
C GLN A 106 -1.90 -25.66 0.35
N GLU A 107 -0.86 -25.60 1.18
CA GLU A 107 -0.13 -24.37 1.57
C GLU A 107 0.48 -23.62 0.38
N LYS A 108 0.69 -24.30 -0.74
CA LYS A 108 1.11 -23.68 -2.01
C LYS A 108 0.15 -22.57 -2.49
N HIS A 109 -1.11 -22.60 -2.08
CA HIS A 109 -2.10 -21.58 -2.43
C HIS A 109 -2.03 -20.34 -1.54
N LEU A 110 -1.29 -20.39 -0.43
CA LEU A 110 -1.29 -19.33 0.58
C LEU A 110 -0.93 -17.95 0.02
N ALA A 111 0.11 -17.87 -0.82
CA ALA A 111 0.54 -16.60 -1.39
C ALA A 111 -0.51 -15.98 -2.33
N HIS A 112 -1.24 -16.83 -3.05
CA HIS A 112 -2.34 -16.44 -3.91
C HIS A 112 -3.52 -15.92 -3.07
N GLU A 113 -3.96 -16.68 -2.06
CA GLU A 113 -5.04 -16.26 -1.15
C GLU A 113 -4.73 -14.97 -0.38
N ALA A 114 -3.47 -14.81 0.05
CA ALA A 114 -3.05 -13.60 0.73
C ALA A 114 -3.10 -12.36 -0.18
N TRP A 115 -2.91 -12.53 -1.50
CA TRP A 115 -3.13 -11.43 -2.44
C TRP A 115 -4.61 -11.13 -2.67
N HIS A 116 -5.51 -12.11 -2.56
CA HIS A 116 -6.95 -11.84 -2.57
C HIS A 116 -7.37 -10.95 -1.40
N VAL A 117 -6.79 -11.11 -0.22
CA VAL A 117 -7.03 -10.20 0.92
C VAL A 117 -6.66 -8.76 0.55
N VAL A 118 -5.55 -8.54 -0.15
CA VAL A 118 -5.17 -7.21 -0.66
C VAL A 118 -6.23 -6.67 -1.61
N GLN A 119 -6.70 -7.48 -2.56
CA GLN A 119 -7.73 -7.07 -3.51
C GLN A 119 -9.04 -6.68 -2.81
N GLN A 120 -9.43 -7.43 -1.77
CA GLN A 120 -10.58 -7.14 -0.93
C GLN A 120 -10.39 -5.83 -0.16
N LYS A 121 -9.22 -5.60 0.46
CA LYS A 121 -8.86 -4.34 1.14
C LYS A 121 -8.87 -3.13 0.20
N GLN A 122 -8.54 -3.33 -1.08
CA GLN A 122 -8.60 -2.29 -2.11
C GLN A 122 -10.02 -1.97 -2.59
N GLY A 123 -11.03 -2.74 -2.17
CA GLY A 123 -12.41 -2.54 -2.59
C GLY A 123 -12.68 -2.87 -4.07
N ARG A 124 -11.75 -3.57 -4.73
CA ARG A 124 -11.91 -3.97 -6.15
C ARG A 124 -12.74 -5.23 -6.31
N VAL A 125 -12.83 -6.04 -5.25
CA VAL A 125 -13.60 -7.29 -5.21
C VAL A 125 -15.05 -6.93 -4.91
N GLN A 126 -15.83 -6.65 -5.95
CA GLN A 126 -17.29 -6.51 -5.82
C GLN A 126 -17.93 -7.92 -5.84
N PRO A 127 -18.86 -8.24 -4.92
CA PRO A 127 -19.59 -9.50 -4.94
C PRO A 127 -20.38 -9.62 -6.25
N THR A 128 -20.07 -10.62 -7.08
CA THR A 128 -20.87 -10.90 -8.27
C THR A 128 -21.86 -12.03 -8.03
N THR A 129 -21.56 -12.90 -7.07
CA THR A 129 -22.37 -14.07 -6.71
C THR A 129 -22.26 -14.32 -5.20
N SER A 130 -23.29 -14.92 -4.60
CA SER A 130 -23.23 -15.44 -3.23
C SER A 130 -23.27 -16.96 -3.24
N PHE A 131 -22.38 -17.60 -2.48
CA PHE A 131 -22.46 -19.02 -2.17
C PHE A 131 -22.50 -19.16 -0.64
N GLY A 132 -23.69 -19.49 -0.10
CA GLY A 132 -23.94 -19.38 1.34
C GLY A 132 -23.76 -17.95 1.83
N SER A 133 -22.91 -17.75 2.85
CA SER A 133 -22.54 -16.43 3.39
C SER A 133 -21.32 -15.79 2.72
N ALA A 134 -20.69 -16.47 1.76
CA ALA A 134 -19.48 -15.98 1.10
C ALA A 134 -19.84 -15.22 -0.19
N GLN A 135 -19.27 -14.01 -0.32
CA GLN A 135 -19.36 -13.17 -1.51
C GLN A 135 -18.18 -13.50 -2.42
N ILE A 136 -18.46 -14.03 -3.62
CA ILE A 136 -17.44 -14.52 -4.56
C ILE A 136 -17.36 -13.57 -5.76
N ASN A 137 -16.13 -13.36 -6.24
CA ASN A 137 -15.81 -12.66 -7.47
C ASN A 137 -14.96 -13.59 -8.35
N ASP A 138 -15.41 -13.88 -9.57
CA ASP A 138 -14.73 -14.79 -10.51
C ASP A 138 -14.08 -14.02 -11.68
N ASN A 139 -13.47 -12.87 -11.39
CA ASN A 139 -12.81 -12.09 -12.41
C ASN A 139 -11.42 -12.65 -12.71
N LYS A 140 -11.28 -13.31 -13.86
CA LYS A 140 -10.01 -13.87 -14.37
C LYS A 140 -8.80 -12.93 -14.31
N SER A 141 -9.00 -11.61 -14.44
CA SER A 141 -7.90 -10.65 -14.34
C SER A 141 -7.39 -10.50 -12.90
N LEU A 142 -8.29 -10.57 -11.91
CA LEU A 142 -7.93 -10.53 -10.48
C LEU A 142 -7.25 -11.85 -10.06
N GLU A 143 -7.74 -12.99 -10.54
CA GLU A 143 -7.09 -14.30 -10.33
C GLU A 143 -5.65 -14.29 -10.85
N LYS A 144 -5.46 -13.80 -12.08
CA LYS A 144 -4.12 -13.75 -12.67
C LYS A 144 -3.20 -12.79 -11.93
N GLU A 145 -3.73 -11.68 -11.45
CA GLU A 145 -2.99 -10.75 -10.61
C GLU A 145 -2.57 -11.41 -9.29
N ALA A 146 -3.46 -12.17 -8.64
CA ALA A 146 -3.18 -12.89 -7.41
C ALA A 146 -2.06 -13.92 -7.58
N ASP A 147 -2.08 -14.70 -8.68
CA ASP A 147 -0.98 -15.61 -9.02
C ASP A 147 0.37 -14.90 -9.12
N VAL A 148 0.43 -13.83 -9.93
CA VAL A 148 1.69 -13.15 -10.26
C VAL A 148 2.23 -12.42 -9.04
N MET A 149 1.36 -11.71 -8.33
CA MET A 149 1.77 -10.86 -7.22
C MET A 149 2.02 -11.66 -5.95
N GLY A 150 1.24 -12.72 -5.69
CA GLY A 150 1.51 -13.68 -4.63
C GLY A 150 2.88 -14.35 -4.80
N ALA A 151 3.18 -14.84 -6.01
CA ALA A 151 4.50 -15.41 -6.30
C ALA A 151 5.64 -14.39 -6.14
N LYS A 152 5.44 -13.14 -6.58
CA LYS A 152 6.43 -12.07 -6.47
C LYS A 152 6.66 -11.61 -5.02
N ALA A 153 5.64 -11.71 -4.16
CA ALA A 153 5.78 -11.38 -2.74
C ALA A 153 6.68 -12.37 -1.99
N LEU A 154 6.78 -13.63 -2.44
CA LEU A 154 7.68 -14.62 -1.84
C LEU A 154 9.17 -14.31 -2.06
N SER A 155 9.50 -13.47 -3.05
CA SER A 155 10.88 -13.13 -3.43
C SER A 155 11.33 -11.75 -2.92
N LYS A 156 10.68 -11.22 -1.89
CA LYS A 156 10.99 -9.92 -1.28
C LYS A 156 11.64 -10.11 0.08
#